data_AF-A0A9N9P2U4-F1
#
_entry.id   AF-A0A9N9P2U4-F1
#
_cell.length_a   1.000
_cell.length_b   1.000
_cell.length_c   1.000
_cell.angle_alpha   90.00
_cell.angle_beta   90.00
_cell.angle_gamma   90.00
#
_symmetry.space_group_name_H-M   'P 1'
#
loop_
_entity.id
_entity.type
_entity.pdbx_description
1 polymer ?
#
loop_
_entity_poly.entity_id
_entity_poly.type
_entity_poly.pdbx_seq_one_letter_code
_entity_poly.pdbx_strand_id
1 'polypeptide(L)'
;EEDMTIQDVSNVWIFESRYRIEVDGAPAGNWVLLGGIDNSIVKTATITDKDAEEDKYIFRPLSFITTAVLKVAVEPVNPSELPKMLDGLRKINKSYAILITKVEESGEHIILGTGELYLDCVLHDLRRMYAEIELKVSDPVVRFCETVVETSALKCFAETPNK
;
A
#
# COMPACT_ATOMS: atom_id res chain seq x y z
N GLU A 1 16.49 -10.78 6.12
CA GLU A 1 17.33 -9.61 6.48
C GLU A 1 17.13 -8.42 5.55
N GLU A 2 16.70 -8.59 4.29
CA GLU A 2 16.55 -7.45 3.35
C GLU A 2 15.36 -6.51 3.67
N ASP A 3 14.31 -7.01 4.32
CA ASP A 3 13.12 -6.20 4.65
C ASP A 3 13.19 -5.43 5.99
N MET A 4 14.18 -5.73 6.85
CA MET A 4 14.29 -5.06 8.14
C MET A 4 15.05 -3.74 8.00
N THR A 5 14.55 -2.68 8.63
CA THR A 5 15.23 -1.38 8.64
C THR A 5 15.28 -0.82 10.06
N ILE A 6 16.42 -0.24 10.42
CA ILE A 6 16.61 0.44 11.70
C ILE A 6 16.21 1.89 11.50
N GLN A 7 15.28 2.38 12.33
CA GLN A 7 14.87 3.79 12.36
C GLN A 7 14.73 4.26 13.79
N ASP A 8 15.03 5.54 14.00
CA ASP A 8 14.92 6.18 15.30
C ASP A 8 13.50 6.76 15.48
N VAL A 9 12.88 6.45 16.63
CA VAL A 9 11.59 7.03 17.00
C VAL A 9 11.82 8.46 17.46
N SER A 10 11.27 9.43 16.71
CA SER A 10 11.47 10.85 17.01
C SER A 10 10.60 11.32 18.17
N ASN A 11 9.34 10.91 18.19
CA ASN A 11 8.34 11.33 19.17
C ASN A 11 7.29 10.23 19.36
N VAL A 12 6.71 10.19 20.55
CA VAL A 12 5.58 9.31 20.88
C VAL A 12 4.40 10.17 21.31
N TRP A 13 3.22 9.88 20.76
CA TRP A 13 2.00 10.58 21.12
C TRP A 13 0.86 9.63 21.47
N ILE A 14 0.03 10.05 22.41
CA ILE A 14 -1.30 9.49 22.64
C ILE A 14 -2.30 10.31 21.81
N PHE A 15 -3.12 9.61 21.02
CA PHE A 15 -4.05 10.26 20.08
C PHE A 15 -5.44 10.43 20.68
N GLU A 16 -5.89 11.68 20.76
CA GLU A 16 -7.21 12.09 21.30
C GLU A 16 -8.07 12.73 20.19
N SER A 17 -8.09 12.09 19.01
CA SER A 17 -8.82 12.51 17.81
C SER A 17 -8.39 13.87 17.22
N ARG A 18 -8.72 14.99 17.89
CA ARG A 18 -8.45 16.36 17.39
C ARG A 18 -7.12 16.92 17.88
N TYR A 19 -6.61 16.39 18.98
CA TYR A 19 -5.33 16.77 19.53
C TYR A 19 -4.54 15.51 19.88
N ARG A 20 -3.25 15.69 20.12
CA ARG A 20 -2.32 14.63 20.50
C ARG A 20 -1.53 15.10 21.71
N ILE A 21 -1.31 14.19 22.65
CA ILE A 21 -0.53 14.45 23.86
C ILE A 21 0.83 13.80 23.65
N GLU A 22 1.90 14.60 23.73
CA GLU A 22 3.26 14.09 23.67
C GLU A 22 3.63 13.43 24.99
N VAL A 23 4.24 12.25 24.89
CA VAL A 23 4.64 11.43 26.05
C VAL A 23 6.05 10.90 25.82
N ASP A 24 6.79 10.68 26.90
CA ASP A 24 8.16 10.14 26.83
C ASP A 24 8.19 8.65 26.46
N GLY A 25 7.09 7.93 26.69
CA GLY A 25 6.95 6.52 26.37
C GLY A 25 5.57 5.99 26.75
N ALA A 26 5.26 4.78 26.28
CA ALA A 26 3.99 4.11 26.57
C ALA A 26 4.21 2.66 27.02
N PRO A 27 3.50 2.20 28.07
CA PRO A 27 3.58 0.80 28.48
C PRO A 27 2.80 -0.11 27.51
N ALA A 28 3.07 -1.41 27.59
CA ALA A 28 2.39 -2.43 26.79
C ALA A 28 0.87 -2.38 26.97
N GLY A 29 0.14 -2.66 25.89
CA GLY A 29 -1.33 -2.66 25.85
C GLY A 29 -1.97 -1.34 25.42
N ASN A 30 -1.19 -0.27 25.23
CA ASN A 30 -1.70 1.02 24.76
C ASN A 30 -1.59 1.19 23.24
N TRP A 31 -2.44 2.07 22.70
CA TRP A 31 -2.30 2.55 21.32
C TRP A 31 -1.50 3.86 21.31
N VAL A 32 -0.52 3.94 20.41
CA VAL A 32 0.38 5.08 20.28
C VAL A 32 0.55 5.49 18.84
N LEU A 33 0.81 6.78 18.63
CA LEU A 33 1.34 7.30 17.39
C LEU A 33 2.85 7.49 17.52
N LEU A 34 3.59 6.99 16.55
CA LEU A 34 5.03 7.08 16.50
C LEU A 34 5.46 8.00 15.35
N GLY A 35 6.37 8.92 15.65
CA GLY A 35 7.03 9.77 14.66
C GLY A 35 8.38 9.21 14.23
N GLY A 36 8.76 9.46 12.97
CA GLY A 36 10.11 9.18 12.45
C GLY A 36 10.30 7.81 11.79
N ILE A 37 9.31 6.91 11.86
CA ILE A 37 9.40 5.53 11.35
C ILE A 37 8.56 5.24 10.10
N ASP A 38 8.04 6.29 9.45
CA ASP A 38 7.04 6.16 8.38
C ASP A 38 7.63 5.64 7.07
N ASN A 39 8.90 5.91 6.79
CA ASN A 39 9.51 5.64 5.48
C ASN A 39 9.56 4.15 5.11
N SER A 40 9.81 3.26 6.07
CA SER A 40 9.91 1.81 5.84
C SER A 40 8.57 1.09 5.86
N ILE A 41 7.53 1.72 6.41
CA ILE A 41 6.22 1.11 6.60
C ILE A 41 5.33 1.44 5.40
N VAL A 42 4.84 0.39 4.72
CA VAL A 42 3.84 0.55 3.66
C VAL A 42 2.43 0.38 4.21
N LYS A 43 2.09 -0.77 4.83
CA LYS A 43 0.74 -1.02 5.37
C LYS A 43 0.76 -1.53 6.79
N THR A 44 1.52 -2.62 6.98
CA THR A 44 1.66 -3.31 8.26
C THR A 44 3.12 -3.55 8.51
N ALA A 45 3.59 -3.21 9.70
CA ALA A 45 4.95 -3.51 10.14
C ALA A 45 4.93 -3.93 11.60
N THR A 46 5.92 -4.72 11.99
CA THR A 46 6.16 -5.12 13.38
C THR A 46 7.40 -4.39 13.86
N ILE A 47 7.28 -3.63 14.93
CA ILE A 47 8.38 -2.86 15.52
C ILE A 47 8.95 -3.67 16.67
N THR A 48 10.27 -3.78 16.73
CA THR A 48 10.99 -4.49 17.79
C THR A 48 12.30 -3.78 18.08
N ASP A 49 12.88 -4.06 19.24
CA ASP A 49 14.19 -3.54 19.60
C ASP A 49 15.27 -4.11 18.66
N LYS A 50 16.25 -3.29 18.33
CA LYS A 50 17.44 -3.69 17.58
C LYS A 50 18.22 -4.75 18.34
N ASP A 51 18.39 -4.58 19.65
CA ASP A 51 19.31 -5.38 20.46
C ASP A 51 18.64 -6.60 21.12
N ALA A 52 17.38 -6.89 20.79
CA ALA A 52 16.73 -8.11 21.25
C ALA A 52 17.44 -9.36 20.70
N GLU A 53 17.92 -10.21 21.61
CA GLU A 53 18.64 -11.47 21.32
C GLU A 53 17.72 -12.61 20.85
N GLU A 54 16.40 -12.43 20.94
CA GLU A 54 15.40 -13.42 20.54
C GLU A 54 15.12 -13.39 19.03
N ASP A 55 14.68 -14.52 18.48
CA ASP A 55 14.23 -14.62 17.09
C ASP A 55 13.04 -13.69 16.83
N LYS A 56 13.20 -12.79 15.86
CA LYS A 56 12.22 -11.75 15.52
C LYS A 56 11.27 -12.26 14.45
N TYR A 57 9.99 -12.33 14.77
CA TYR A 57 8.93 -12.71 13.83
C TYR A 57 7.97 -11.55 13.57
N ILE A 58 7.40 -11.51 12.36
CA ILE A 58 6.38 -10.54 11.99
C ILE A 58 4.99 -11.00 12.44
N PHE A 59 4.12 -10.06 12.77
CA PHE A 59 2.70 -10.35 12.90
C PHE A 59 2.09 -10.73 11.54
N ARG A 60 1.01 -11.50 11.60
CA ARG A 60 0.24 -11.87 10.41
C ARG A 60 -0.27 -10.61 9.70
N PRO A 61 -0.07 -10.46 8.37
CA PRO A 61 -0.64 -9.36 7.62
C PRO A 61 -2.16 -9.27 7.75
N LEU A 62 -2.71 -8.08 7.57
CA LEU A 62 -4.15 -7.83 7.64
C LEU A 62 -4.91 -8.70 6.63
N SER A 63 -5.88 -9.47 7.13
CA SER A 63 -6.81 -10.23 6.30
C SER A 63 -8.11 -9.45 6.17
N PHE A 64 -8.40 -8.97 4.96
CA PHE A 64 -9.64 -8.26 4.69
C PHE A 64 -10.74 -9.24 4.24
N ILE A 65 -11.99 -8.93 4.61
CA ILE A 65 -13.18 -9.69 4.18
C ILE A 65 -13.49 -9.41 2.70
N THR A 66 -13.13 -8.22 2.23
CA THR A 66 -13.37 -7.73 0.86
C THR A 66 -12.08 -7.67 0.06
N THR A 67 -12.20 -7.85 -1.25
CA THR A 67 -11.09 -7.70 -2.20
C THR A 67 -11.20 -6.38 -2.97
N ALA A 68 -10.06 -5.83 -3.40
CA ALA A 68 -10.04 -4.69 -4.30
C ALA A 68 -10.33 -5.17 -5.73
N VAL A 69 -11.51 -4.83 -6.25
CA VAL A 69 -12.03 -5.33 -7.54
C VAL A 69 -12.11 -4.24 -8.60
N LEU A 70 -12.46 -3.00 -8.21
CA LEU A 70 -12.53 -1.89 -9.16
C LEU A 70 -11.13 -1.39 -9.47
N LYS A 71 -10.82 -1.30 -10.76
CA LYS A 71 -9.59 -0.88 -11.40
C LYS A 71 -9.81 0.48 -12.06
N VAL A 72 -8.93 1.43 -11.78
CA VAL A 72 -8.91 2.74 -12.45
C VAL A 72 -7.47 3.05 -12.86
N ALA A 73 -7.26 3.48 -14.10
CA ALA A 73 -5.98 3.98 -14.56
C ALA A 73 -5.89 5.49 -14.29
N VAL A 74 -4.72 5.94 -13.83
CA VAL A 74 -4.46 7.32 -13.42
C VAL A 74 -3.16 7.80 -14.06
N GLU A 75 -3.23 8.98 -14.67
CA GLU A 75 -2.07 9.64 -15.28
C GLU A 75 -2.09 11.12 -14.95
N PRO A 76 -0.92 11.77 -14.81
CA PRO A 76 -0.88 13.21 -14.64
C PRO A 76 -1.28 13.91 -15.95
N VAL A 77 -2.00 15.03 -15.86
CA VAL A 77 -2.30 15.85 -17.05
C VAL A 77 -1.01 16.33 -17.70
N ASN A 78 -0.04 16.75 -16.86
CA ASN A 78 1.29 17.15 -17.26
C ASN A 78 2.33 16.05 -16.95
N PRO A 79 2.97 15.44 -17.96
CA PRO A 79 3.96 14.38 -17.75
C PRO A 79 5.16 14.78 -16.88
N SER A 80 5.51 16.07 -16.83
CA SER A 80 6.61 16.57 -15.99
C SER A 80 6.34 16.40 -14.48
N GLU A 81 5.09 16.22 -14.08
CA GLU A 81 4.68 16.08 -12.67
C GLU A 81 4.56 14.63 -12.21
N LEU A 82 4.95 13.67 -13.06
CA LEU A 82 4.93 12.24 -12.73
C LEU A 82 5.61 11.90 -11.39
N PRO A 83 6.77 12.47 -11.01
CA PRO A 83 7.38 12.17 -9.71
C PRO A 83 6.49 12.55 -8.52
N LYS A 84 5.78 13.69 -8.61
CA LYS A 84 4.84 14.13 -7.56
C LYS A 84 3.66 13.17 -7.44
N MET A 85 3.15 12.69 -8.58
CA MET A 85 2.08 11.69 -8.60
C MET A 85 2.53 10.38 -7.91
N LEU A 86 3.74 9.91 -8.22
CA LEU A 86 4.28 8.68 -7.63
C LEU A 86 4.45 8.79 -6.11
N ASP A 87 4.95 9.93 -5.63
CA ASP A 87 5.04 10.18 -4.19
C ASP A 87 3.66 10.27 -3.53
N GLY A 88 2.68 10.86 -4.22
CA GLY A 88 1.28 10.86 -3.79
C GLY A 88 0.69 9.45 -3.69
N LEU A 89 0.89 8.62 -4.72
CA LEU A 89 0.44 7.23 -4.75
C LEU A 89 1.06 6.40 -3.62
N ARG A 90 2.34 6.61 -3.32
CA ARG A 90 3.01 5.98 -2.16
C ARG A 90 2.36 6.37 -0.84
N LYS A 91 2.04 7.66 -0.63
CA LYS A 91 1.39 8.14 0.60
C LYS A 91 -0.02 7.56 0.75
N ILE A 92 -0.81 7.53 -0.31
CA ILE A 92 -2.16 6.96 -0.27
C ILE A 92 -2.12 5.46 0.01
N ASN A 93 -1.17 4.73 -0.58
CA ASN A 93 -1.02 3.31 -0.30
C ASN A 93 -0.72 3.03 1.19
N LYS A 94 -0.14 4.01 1.91
CA LYS A 94 0.01 3.97 3.38
C LYS A 94 -1.29 4.28 4.13
N SER A 95 -2.06 5.26 3.67
CA SER A 95 -3.29 5.69 4.32
C SER A 95 -4.46 4.71 4.13
N TYR A 96 -4.52 4.03 2.99
CA TYR A 96 -5.63 3.17 2.59
C TYR A 96 -5.23 1.70 2.56
N ALA A 97 -5.63 0.94 3.59
CA ALA A 97 -5.10 -0.41 3.82
C ALA A 97 -5.43 -1.44 2.71
N ILE A 98 -6.60 -1.33 2.07
CA ILE A 98 -7.04 -2.25 0.99
C ILE A 98 -6.55 -1.82 -0.39
N LEU A 99 -6.15 -0.56 -0.56
CA LEU A 99 -5.76 -0.01 -1.85
C LEU A 99 -4.56 -0.77 -2.43
N ILE A 100 -4.57 -1.03 -3.74
CA ILE A 100 -3.41 -1.58 -4.43
C ILE A 100 -3.04 -0.67 -5.58
N THR A 101 -1.82 -0.15 -5.56
CA THR A 101 -1.23 0.61 -6.66
C THR A 101 -0.28 -0.28 -7.43
N LYS A 102 -0.45 -0.41 -8.74
CA LYS A 102 0.43 -1.19 -9.61
C LYS A 102 0.76 -0.42 -10.87
N VAL A 103 1.90 -0.74 -11.50
CA VAL A 103 2.26 -0.24 -12.83
C VAL A 103 2.11 -1.42 -13.79
N GLU A 104 1.32 -1.25 -14.86
CA GLU A 104 1.24 -2.26 -15.92
C GLU A 104 2.38 -2.11 -16.92
N GLU A 105 2.65 -3.16 -17.71
CA GLU A 105 3.74 -3.16 -18.70
C GLU A 105 3.59 -2.06 -19.77
N SER A 106 2.37 -1.56 -19.98
CA SER A 106 2.07 -0.39 -20.81
C SER A 106 2.64 0.92 -20.25
N GLY A 107 3.04 0.95 -18.97
CA GLY A 107 3.44 2.15 -18.25
C GLY A 107 2.29 2.85 -17.51
N GLU A 108 1.06 2.33 -17.62
CA GLU A 108 -0.10 2.90 -16.93
C GLU A 108 -0.06 2.64 -15.42
N HIS A 109 -0.35 3.67 -14.63
CA HIS A 109 -0.51 3.54 -13.18
C HIS A 109 -1.94 3.19 -12.84
N ILE A 110 -2.11 2.09 -12.12
CA ILE A 110 -3.42 1.54 -11.82
C ILE A 110 -3.65 1.51 -10.33
N ILE A 111 -4.85 1.95 -9.97
CA ILE A 111 -5.37 1.93 -8.61
C ILE A 111 -6.50 0.90 -8.55
N LEU A 112 -6.41 -0.01 -7.58
CA LEU A 112 -7.45 -0.97 -7.27
C LEU A 112 -8.10 -0.64 -5.93
N GLY A 113 -9.43 -0.56 -5.91
CA GLY A 113 -10.24 -0.26 -4.74
C GLY A 113 -11.44 -1.19 -4.57
N THR A 114 -12.13 -1.07 -3.44
CA THR A 114 -13.29 -1.92 -3.11
C THR A 114 -14.57 -1.49 -3.82
N GLY A 115 -14.76 -0.19 -4.04
CA GLY A 115 -16.00 0.38 -4.56
C GLY A 115 -15.84 1.80 -5.08
N GLU A 116 -16.90 2.35 -5.67
CA GLU A 116 -16.90 3.67 -6.29
C GLU A 116 -16.59 4.78 -5.29
N LEU A 117 -17.33 4.83 -4.17
CA LEU A 117 -17.10 5.81 -3.11
C LEU A 117 -15.67 5.73 -2.54
N TYR A 118 -15.14 4.52 -2.42
CA TYR A 118 -13.77 4.32 -1.93
C TYR A 118 -12.75 4.95 -2.88
N LEU A 119 -12.92 4.73 -4.19
CA LEU A 119 -12.04 5.31 -5.20
C LEU A 119 -12.23 6.82 -5.33
N ASP A 120 -13.44 7.34 -5.15
CA ASP A 120 -13.70 8.78 -5.16
C ASP A 120 -12.93 9.49 -4.03
N CYS A 121 -13.00 8.98 -2.80
CA CYS A 121 -12.22 9.50 -1.67
C CYS A 121 -10.72 9.41 -1.93
N VAL A 122 -10.23 8.28 -2.44
CA VAL A 122 -8.81 8.08 -2.77
C VAL A 122 -8.33 9.08 -3.82
N LEU A 123 -9.11 9.28 -4.89
CA LEU A 123 -8.77 10.23 -5.95
C LEU A 123 -8.86 11.67 -5.47
N HIS A 124 -9.81 11.99 -4.58
CA HIS A 124 -9.90 13.28 -3.91
C HIS A 124 -8.62 13.57 -3.11
N ASP A 125 -8.20 12.62 -2.28
CA ASP A 125 -7.01 12.76 -1.44
C ASP A 125 -5.73 12.88 -2.28
N LEU A 126 -5.63 12.13 -3.39
CA LEU A 126 -4.51 12.23 -4.31
C LEU A 126 -4.41 13.62 -4.92
N ARG A 127 -5.54 14.15 -5.41
CA ARG A 127 -5.60 15.46 -6.07
C ARG A 127 -5.43 16.62 -5.11
N ARG A 128 -5.96 16.53 -3.88
CA ARG A 128 -6.06 17.66 -2.96
C ARG A 128 -5.05 17.65 -1.82
N MET A 129 -4.70 16.48 -1.28
CA MET A 129 -3.86 16.40 -0.06
C MET A 129 -2.42 16.01 -0.35
N TYR A 130 -2.20 15.07 -1.27
CA TYR A 130 -0.87 14.45 -1.41
C TYR A 130 -0.06 14.95 -2.59
N ALA A 131 -0.65 14.98 -3.79
CA ALA A 131 0.07 15.33 -5.01
C ALA A 131 -0.20 16.77 -5.47
N GLU A 132 -1.38 17.34 -5.16
CA GLU A 132 -1.78 18.71 -5.56
C GLU A 132 -1.67 18.96 -7.08
N ILE A 133 -2.00 17.94 -7.88
CA ILE A 133 -1.92 17.97 -9.35
C ILE A 133 -3.26 17.59 -9.99
N GLU A 134 -3.42 17.99 -11.25
CA GLU A 134 -4.52 17.53 -12.08
C GLU A 134 -4.23 16.14 -12.64
N LEU A 135 -5.20 15.24 -12.49
CA LEU A 135 -5.10 13.84 -12.90
C LEU A 135 -6.16 13.48 -13.93
N LYS A 136 -5.71 12.86 -15.02
CA LYS A 136 -6.56 12.12 -15.94
C LYS A 136 -6.88 10.77 -15.34
N VAL A 137 -8.16 10.44 -15.33
CA VAL A 137 -8.68 9.23 -14.70
C VAL A 137 -9.49 8.50 -15.76
N SER A 138 -9.21 7.21 -15.96
CA SER A 138 -9.96 6.38 -16.88
C SER A 138 -11.33 6.00 -16.31
N ASP A 139 -12.22 5.51 -17.18
CA ASP A 139 -13.44 4.86 -16.71
C ASP A 139 -13.09 3.64 -15.83
N PRO A 140 -13.85 3.39 -14.75
CA PRO A 140 -13.61 2.28 -13.85
C PRO A 140 -13.93 0.95 -14.54
N VAL A 141 -12.99 0.02 -14.47
CA VAL A 141 -13.10 -1.35 -14.98
C VAL A 141 -12.99 -2.33 -13.81
N VAL A 142 -13.35 -3.59 -13.98
CA VAL A 142 -13.15 -4.63 -12.95
C VAL A 142 -11.92 -5.48 -13.23
N ARG A 143 -11.32 -6.02 -12.17
CA ARG A 143 -10.30 -7.07 -12.29
C ARG A 143 -10.96 -8.39 -12.72
N PHE A 144 -10.45 -8.97 -13.80
CA PHE A 144 -10.84 -10.31 -14.26
C PHE A 144 -9.94 -11.40 -13.65
N CYS A 145 -10.49 -12.62 -13.57
CA CYS A 145 -9.79 -13.83 -13.19
C CYS A 145 -10.04 -14.91 -14.25
N GLU A 146 -9.07 -15.80 -14.43
CA GLU A 146 -9.16 -16.91 -15.38
C GLU A 146 -9.45 -18.23 -14.64
N THR A 147 -10.18 -19.14 -15.28
CA THR A 147 -10.48 -20.47 -14.75
C THR A 147 -10.58 -21.49 -15.88
N VAL A 148 -10.49 -22.77 -15.54
CA VAL A 148 -10.60 -23.88 -16.49
C VAL A 148 -11.82 -24.74 -16.13
N VAL A 149 -12.61 -25.11 -17.14
CA VAL A 149 -13.83 -25.92 -16.95
C VAL A 149 -13.59 -27.38 -17.32
N GLU A 150 -12.77 -27.63 -18.34
CA GLU A 150 -12.52 -28.98 -18.87
C GLU A 150 -11.06 -29.40 -18.71
N THR A 151 -10.84 -30.70 -18.64
CA THR A 151 -9.49 -31.30 -18.60
C THR A 151 -8.79 -31.14 -19.95
N SER A 152 -7.48 -30.87 -19.94
CA SER A 152 -6.71 -30.72 -21.17
C SER A 152 -6.72 -32.01 -21.99
N ALA A 153 -6.87 -31.88 -23.31
CA ALA A 153 -6.86 -33.03 -24.22
C ALA A 153 -5.48 -33.70 -24.33
N LEU A 154 -4.41 -32.96 -24.05
CA LEU A 154 -3.02 -33.43 -24.11
C LEU A 154 -2.29 -33.08 -22.82
N LYS A 155 -1.38 -33.97 -22.41
CA LYS A 155 -0.44 -33.69 -21.31
C LYS A 155 0.72 -32.86 -21.84
N CYS A 156 0.93 -31.68 -21.25
CA CYS A 156 2.05 -30.82 -21.60
C CYS A 156 3.38 -31.42 -21.08
N PHE A 157 4.44 -31.28 -21.87
CA PHE A 157 5.82 -31.55 -21.47
C PHE A 157 6.65 -30.28 -21.65
N ALA A 158 7.56 -30.02 -20.72
CA ALA A 158 8.49 -28.89 -20.76
C ALA A 158 9.90 -29.40 -20.50
N GLU A 159 10.85 -28.99 -21.34
CA GLU A 159 12.28 -29.25 -21.16
C GLU A 159 12.96 -27.97 -20.65
N THR A 160 13.90 -28.13 -19.71
CA THR A 160 14.72 -26.99 -19.25
C THR A 160 15.77 -26.63 -20.31
N PRO A 161 16.31 -25.40 -20.29
CA PRO A 161 17.34 -24.97 -21.23
C PRO A 161 18.66 -25.77 -21.16
N ASN A 162 18.92 -26.45 -20.04
CA ASN A 162 20.17 -27.16 -19.75
C ASN A 162 20.06 -28.67 -19.99
N LYS A 163 19.76 -29.12 -21.22
CA LYS A 163 19.71 -30.57 -21.51
C LYS A 163 20.90 -31.35 -20.95
#